data_AF-A0A3S3HSB2-F1
#
_entry.id   AF-A0A3S3HSB2-F1
#
_cell.length_a   1.000
_cell.length_b   1.000
_cell.length_c   1.000
_cell.angle_alpha   90.00
_cell.angle_beta   90.00
_cell.angle_gamma   90.00
#
_symmetry.space_group_name_H-M   'P 1'
#
loop_
_entity.id
_entity.type
_entity.pdbx_description
1 polymer ?
#
loop_
_entity_poly.entity_id
_entity_poly.type
_entity_poly.pdbx_seq_one_letter_code
_entity_poly.pdbx_strand_id
1 'polypeptide(L)' 'MVELASLSLEDSSAVECCQAAAGSSGGMLLADIGSDVLEVERRLGGDGFRIRPPLTKGPGDPSHRWIRRPVRAFDLSCAR' A
#
# COMPACT_ATOMS: atom_id res chain seq x y z
N MET A 1 -33.39 -0.75 13.79
CA MET A 1 -33.03 -0.11 12.51
C MET A 1 -31.69 0.56 12.73
N VAL A 2 -30.59 -0.10 12.35
CA VAL A 2 -29.23 0.45 12.48
C VAL A 2 -29.02 1.35 11.27
N GLU A 3 -28.72 2.63 11.53
CA GLU A 3 -28.33 3.59 10.50
C GLU A 3 -26.95 3.17 9.99
N LEU A 4 -26.91 2.57 8.79
CA LEU A 4 -25.67 2.35 8.06
C LEU A 4 -25.24 3.70 7.52
N ALA A 5 -24.44 4.44 8.31
CA ALA A 5 -23.68 5.56 7.76
C ALA A 5 -22.94 5.04 6.53
N SER A 6 -23.12 5.69 5.38
CA SER A 6 -22.31 5.45 4.20
C SER A 6 -20.89 5.87 4.57
N LEU A 7 -20.07 4.94 5.05
CA LEU A 7 -18.69 5.20 5.41
C LEU A 7 -17.86 5.28 4.12
N SER A 8 -18.07 6.35 3.36
CA SER A 8 -17.14 6.74 2.32
C SER A 8 -15.84 7.18 3.00
N LEU A 9 -14.71 6.66 2.53
CA LEU A 9 -13.40 7.03 3.06
C LEU A 9 -12.73 8.14 2.24
N GLU A 10 -13.46 8.80 1.34
CA GLU A 10 -12.95 9.84 0.43
C GLU A 10 -12.20 10.99 1.14
N ASP A 11 -12.61 11.35 2.37
CA ASP A 11 -11.96 12.39 3.18
C ASP A 11 -11.01 11.84 4.26
N SER A 12 -10.72 10.53 4.21
CA SER A 12 -9.84 9.85 5.16
C SER A 12 -8.44 9.67 4.58
N SER A 13 -7.43 9.70 5.43
CA SER A 13 -6.06 9.37 5.07
C SER A 13 -5.51 8.29 5.99
N ALA A 14 -4.74 7.35 5.43
CA ALA A 14 -4.11 6.28 6.18
C ALA A 14 -2.62 6.21 5.87
N VAL A 15 -1.83 5.95 6.91
CA VAL A 15 -0.40 5.66 6.76
C VAL A 15 -0.19 4.21 7.16
N GLU A 16 0.30 3.40 6.23
CA GLU A 16 0.54 1.98 6.43
C GLU A 16 2.04 1.67 6.47
N CYS A 17 2.49 0.99 7.52
CA CYS A 17 3.85 0.46 7.64
C CYS A 17 3.90 -1.07 7.51
N CYS A 18 2.80 -1.71 7.09
CA CYS A 18 2.76 -3.15 6.94
C CYS A 18 3.56 -3.59 5.70
N GLN A 19 4.04 -4.82 5.75
CA GLN A 19 4.91 -5.42 4.75
C GLN A 19 4.31 -6.76 4.35
N ALA A 20 4.69 -7.28 3.18
CA ALA A 20 4.12 -8.48 2.59
C ALA A 20 2.59 -8.44 2.37
N ALA A 21 2.06 -9.52 1.79
CA ALA A 21 0.70 -9.59 1.25
C ALA A 21 -0.42 -9.29 2.26
N ALA A 22 -0.35 -9.80 3.49
CA ALA A 22 -1.45 -9.67 4.45
C ALA A 22 -1.68 -8.22 4.90
N GLY A 23 -0.59 -7.46 5.08
CA GLY A 23 -0.65 -6.06 5.45
C GLY A 23 -1.07 -5.18 4.28
N SER A 24 -0.34 -5.30 3.16
CA SER A 24 -0.51 -4.46 1.97
C SER A 24 -1.89 -4.51 1.35
N SER A 25 -2.55 -5.66 1.47
CA SER A 25 -3.92 -5.85 0.99
C SER A 25 -4.92 -4.99 1.74
N GLY A 26 -4.64 -4.64 3.00
CA GLY A 26 -5.47 -3.74 3.81
C GLY A 26 -5.47 -2.32 3.26
N GLY A 27 -4.30 -1.73 3.03
CA GLY A 27 -4.17 -0.42 2.42
C GLY A 27 -4.74 -0.35 1.01
N MET A 28 -4.60 -1.43 0.24
CA MET A 28 -5.25 -1.55 -1.06
C MET A 28 -6.77 -1.43 -0.97
N LEU A 29 -7.41 -2.18 -0.07
CA LEU A 29 -8.85 -2.12 0.14
C LEU A 29 -9.32 -0.75 0.64
N LEU A 30 -8.56 -0.10 1.52
CA LEU A 30 -8.86 1.25 1.98
C LEU A 30 -8.81 2.25 0.83
N ALA A 31 -7.81 2.14 -0.04
CA ALA A 31 -7.67 3.01 -1.20
C ALA A 31 -8.76 2.75 -2.26
N ASP A 32 -9.20 1.50 -2.44
CA ASP A 32 -10.32 1.16 -3.34
C ASP A 32 -11.66 1.75 -2.85
N ILE A 33 -11.82 1.98 -1.54
CA ILE A 33 -13.00 2.62 -0.92
C ILE A 33 -12.85 4.15 -0.86
N GLY A 34 -11.77 4.69 -1.44
CA GLY A 34 -11.56 6.14 -1.60
C GLY A 34 -10.61 6.79 -0.60
N SER A 35 -10.03 6.03 0.34
CA SER A 35 -9.08 6.57 1.31
C SER A 35 -7.77 6.98 0.65
N ASP A 36 -7.18 8.08 1.12
CA ASP A 36 -5.84 8.48 0.72
C ASP A 36 -4.76 7.69 1.48
N VAL A 37 -4.24 6.63 0.87
CA VAL A 37 -3.30 5.71 1.53
C VAL A 37 -1.85 5.98 1.12
N LEU A 38 -1.01 6.23 2.13
CA LEU A 38 0.44 6.31 2.03
C LEU A 38 1.07 5.06 2.63
N GLU A 39 1.71 4.25 1.78
CA GLU A 39 2.55 3.17 2.25
C GLU A 39 3.96 3.69 2.56
N VAL A 40 4.44 3.40 3.75
CA VAL A 40 5.78 3.77 4.21
C VAL A 40 6.68 2.55 4.17
N GLU A 41 7.73 2.65 3.36
CA GLU A 41 8.66 1.56 3.12
C GLU A 41 10.03 1.79 3.78
N ARG A 42 10.78 0.69 4.00
CA ARG A 42 12.13 0.75 4.56
C ARG A 42 13.10 1.46 3.61
N ARG A 43 13.87 2.39 4.17
CA ARG A 43 14.92 3.22 3.54
C ARG A 43 15.89 2.49 2.59
N LEU A 44 16.21 1.23 2.86
CA LEU A 44 17.20 0.45 2.10
C LEU A 44 16.69 -0.96 1.85
N GLY A 45 15.74 -1.10 0.93
CA GLY A 45 15.24 -2.39 0.49
C GLY A 45 13.73 -2.42 0.25
N GLY A 46 13.01 -1.43 0.78
CA GLY A 46 11.55 -1.37 0.69
C GLY A 46 10.87 -2.60 1.30
N ASP A 47 9.72 -2.96 0.76
CA ASP A 47 9.04 -4.20 1.09
C ASP A 47 9.75 -5.42 0.50
N GLY A 48 9.73 -6.53 1.26
CA GLY A 48 10.33 -7.80 0.88
C GLY A 48 9.77 -8.38 -0.42
N PHE A 49 8.56 -8.00 -0.85
CA PHE A 49 8.02 -8.41 -2.15
C PHE A 49 8.70 -7.74 -3.34
N ARG A 50 9.50 -6.66 -3.15
CA ARG A 50 10.30 -6.07 -4.23
C ARG A 50 11.34 -7.03 -4.82
N ILE A 51 11.77 -8.01 -4.03
CA ILE A 51 12.81 -9.00 -4.39
C ILE A 51 12.25 -10.43 -4.47
N ARG A 52 10.94 -10.61 -4.34
CA ARG A 52 10.32 -11.92 -4.50
C ARG A 52 10.27 -12.27 -5.99
N PRO A 53 10.66 -13.49 -6.40
CA PRO A 53 10.45 -13.93 -7.76
C PRO A 53 8.94 -13.99 -8.09
N PRO A 54 8.55 -13.72 -9.35
CA PRO A 54 9.38 -13.50 -10.54
C PRO A 54 9.97 -12.09 -10.66
N LEU A 55 11.30 -11.98 -10.81
CA LEU A 55 11.96 -10.68 -10.95
C LEU A 55 11.85 -10.16 -12.40
N THR A 56 11.09 -9.09 -12.61
CA THR A 56 11.01 -8.40 -13.89
C THR A 56 11.93 -7.16 -13.91
N LYS A 57 12.55 -6.85 -15.06
CA LYS A 57 13.27 -5.56 -15.22
C LYS A 57 12.26 -4.40 -15.28
N GLY A 58 12.23 -3.57 -14.25
CA GLY A 58 11.33 -2.41 -14.12
C GLY A 58 10.95 -2.16 -12.65
N PRO A 59 10.28 -1.04 -12.31
CA PRO A 59 9.83 -0.79 -10.96
C PRO A 59 8.76 -1.81 -10.53
N GLY A 60 9.17 -2.75 -9.67
CA GLY A 60 8.33 -3.75 -9.01
C GLY A 60 8.20 -5.09 -9.75
N ASP A 61 8.35 -6.20 -9.01
CA ASP A 61 7.85 -7.53 -9.43
C ASP A 61 6.31 -7.45 -9.61
N PRO A 62 5.72 -8.10 -10.64
CA PRO A 62 4.29 -8.36 -10.73
C PRO A 62 3.63 -8.61 -9.39
N SER A 63 4.15 -9.51 -8.55
CA SER A 63 3.52 -9.86 -7.26
C SER A 63 3.43 -8.67 -6.33
N HIS A 64 4.49 -7.86 -6.25
CA HIS A 64 4.51 -6.60 -5.49
C HIS A 64 3.47 -5.60 -6.02
N ARG A 65 3.27 -5.55 -7.34
CA ARG A 65 2.32 -4.63 -7.98
C ARG A 65 0.85 -5.05 -7.82
N TRP A 66 0.55 -6.34 -7.74
CA TRP A 66 -0.82 -6.85 -7.58
C TRP A 66 -1.42 -6.50 -6.22
N ILE A 67 -0.61 -6.53 -5.16
CA ILE A 67 -1.09 -6.38 -3.78
C ILE A 67 -1.09 -4.92 -3.28
N ARG A 68 -0.77 -3.95 -4.15
CA ARG A 68 -0.47 -2.55 -3.79
C ARG A 68 -1.08 -1.49 -4.71
N ARG A 69 -1.79 -1.86 -5.78
CA ARG A 69 -2.51 -0.86 -6.58
C ARG A 69 -3.87 -0.61 -5.93
N PRO A 70 -4.27 0.63 -5.56
CA PRO A 70 -3.76 1.93 -6.02
C PRO A 70 -2.92 2.76 -5.01
N VAL A 71 -2.26 2.15 -4.03
CA VAL A 71 -1.58 2.84 -2.91
C VAL A 71 -0.34 3.63 -3.38
N ARG A 72 -0.10 4.82 -2.79
CA ARG A 72 1.15 5.58 -3.00
C ARG A 72 2.23 5.08 -2.05
N ALA A 73 3.37 4.65 -2.58
CA ALA A 73 4.52 4.26 -1.77
C ALA A 73 5.48 5.44 -1.57
N PHE A 74 5.85 5.70 -0.31
CA PHE A 74 6.87 6.66 0.09
C PHE A 74 8.03 5.93 0.76
N ASP A 75 9.21 6.10 0.17
CA ASP A 75 10.44 5.60 0.74
C ASP A 75 10.98 6.61 1.77
N LEU A 76 11.16 6.16 3.02
CA LEU A 76 11.77 6.96 4.08
C LEU A 76 13.22 7.38 3.79
N SER A 77 13.84 6.87 2.72
CA SER A 77 15.14 7.36 2.25
C SER A 77 15.19 8.86 1.95
N CYS A 78 14.03 9.44 1.62
CA CYS A 78 13.84 10.84 1.29
C CYS A 78 13.65 11.76 2.51
N ALA A 79 13.29 11.20 3.68
CA ALA A 79 13.05 11.98 4.89
C ALA A 79 14.39 12.26 5.60
N ARG A 80 14.70 13.55 5.78
CA ARG A 80 15.92 14.04 6.46
C ARG A 80 15.77 14.03 7.97
#